data_AF-A0A0B7GRT0-F1
#
_entry.id   AF-A0A0B7GRT0-F1
#
_cell.length_a   1.000
_cell.length_b   1.000
_cell.length_c   1.000
_cell.angle_alpha   90.00
_cell.angle_beta   90.00
_cell.angle_gamma   90.00
#
_symmetry.space_group_name_H-M   'P 1'
#
loop_
_entity.id
_entity.type
_entity.pdbx_description
1 polymer ?
#
loop_
_entity_poly.entity_id
_entity_poly.type
_entity_poly.pdbx_seq_one_letter_code
_entity_poly.pdbx_strand_id
1 'polypeptide(L)'
;MSRRTIKMDQIRSVEATLHNYISSGFTQAQNGAIVQDESADLLDGAFRAMFQTTEGLSEAVEGLNGFLNKVADAFEKRDAQLKSMIDSNLKEVPVGTREQKNDYYISQGKDSKERYNRRKMVDIAESQYNDFPK
;
A
#
# COMPACT_ATOMS: atom_id res chain seq x y z
N MET A 1 1.94 2.38 -7.98
CA MET A 1 3.09 1.47 -7.71
C MET A 1 2.93 0.20 -8.54
N SER A 2 4.02 -0.39 -9.04
CA SER A 2 3.93 -1.67 -9.77
C SER A 2 3.72 -2.80 -8.77
N ARG A 3 2.55 -3.44 -8.76
CA ARG A 3 2.27 -4.60 -7.91
C ARG A 3 3.16 -5.76 -8.38
N ARG A 4 4.08 -6.22 -7.53
CA ARG A 4 4.84 -7.45 -7.76
C ARG A 4 4.05 -8.59 -7.14
N THR A 5 3.33 -9.32 -7.98
CA THR A 5 2.58 -10.51 -7.56
C THR A 5 3.54 -11.70 -7.56
N ILE A 6 3.51 -12.51 -6.50
CA ILE A 6 4.15 -13.82 -6.53
C ILE A 6 3.42 -14.66 -7.60
N LYS A 7 4.16 -15.39 -8.45
CA LYS A 7 3.58 -16.20 -9.54
C LYS A 7 2.90 -17.46 -8.99
N MET A 8 1.73 -17.28 -8.38
CA MET A 8 0.96 -18.35 -7.74
C MET A 8 0.61 -19.49 -8.68
N ASP A 9 0.42 -19.19 -9.97
CA ASP A 9 0.13 -20.19 -10.98
C ASP A 9 1.26 -21.22 -11.12
N GLN A 10 2.52 -20.81 -10.94
CA GLN A 10 3.67 -21.72 -10.99
C GLN A 10 3.72 -22.61 -9.74
N ILE A 11 3.36 -22.07 -8.57
CA ILE A 11 3.32 -22.83 -7.31
C ILE A 11 2.20 -23.87 -7.37
N ARG A 12 0.99 -23.46 -7.77
CA ARG A 12 -0.15 -24.36 -7.96
C ARG A 12 0.09 -25.42 -9.03
N SER A 13 0.81 -25.07 -10.11
CA SER A 13 1.20 -26.05 -11.13
C SER A 13 2.15 -27.12 -10.57
N VAL A 14 3.08 -26.76 -9.69
CA VAL A 14 4.00 -27.71 -9.03
C VAL A 14 3.22 -28.58 -8.04
N GLU A 15 2.34 -27.98 -7.23
CA GLU A 15 1.47 -28.67 -6.28
C GLU A 15 0.57 -29.70 -7.00
N ALA A 16 -0.10 -29.29 -8.09
CA ALA A 16 -0.93 -30.17 -8.89
C ALA A 16 -0.13 -31.29 -9.58
N THR A 17 1.10 -31.01 -10.03
CA THR A 17 1.97 -32.03 -10.63
C THR A 17 2.38 -33.08 -9.61
N LEU A 18 2.75 -32.65 -8.39
CA LEU A 18 3.10 -33.55 -7.29
C LEU A 18 1.90 -34.39 -6.85
N HIS A 19 0.72 -33.77 -6.72
CA HIS A 19 -0.52 -34.46 -6.39
C HIS A 19 -0.88 -35.52 -7.44
N ASN A 20 -0.76 -35.18 -8.74
CA ASN A 20 -1.01 -36.12 -9.83
C ASN A 20 0.00 -37.27 -9.85
N TYR A 21 1.30 -37.00 -9.70
CA TYR A 21 2.33 -38.05 -9.72
C TYR A 21 2.15 -39.08 -8.60
N ILE A 22 1.77 -38.64 -7.39
CA ILE A 22 1.54 -39.54 -6.25
C ILE A 22 0.23 -40.32 -6.41
N SER A 23 -0.85 -39.62 -6.78
CA SER A 23 -2.16 -40.26 -6.97
C SER A 23 -2.18 -41.26 -8.13
N SER A 24 -1.41 -41.02 -9.21
CA SER A 24 -1.29 -41.93 -10.34
C SER A 24 -0.19 -42.98 -10.18
N GLY A 25 0.90 -42.68 -9.47
CA GLY A 25 2.10 -43.53 -9.42
C GLY A 25 2.15 -44.49 -8.23
N PHE A 26 1.62 -44.09 -7.07
CA PHE A 26 1.74 -44.89 -5.85
C PHE A 26 0.65 -45.96 -5.75
N THR A 27 -0.59 -45.64 -6.16
CA THR A 27 -1.72 -46.57 -6.11
C THR A 27 -1.70 -47.60 -7.25
N GLN A 28 -1.22 -47.25 -8.45
CA GLN A 28 -1.10 -48.21 -9.56
C GLN A 28 0.07 -49.20 -9.38
N ALA A 29 1.17 -48.79 -8.74
CA ALA A 29 2.29 -49.69 -8.48
C ALA A 29 1.98 -50.77 -7.42
N GLN A 30 0.99 -50.52 -6.55
CA GLN A 30 0.49 -51.51 -5.58
C GLN A 30 -0.36 -52.63 -6.23
N ASN A 31 -0.95 -52.41 -7.41
CA ASN A 31 -1.80 -53.43 -8.05
C ASN A 31 -1.01 -54.52 -8.79
N GLY A 32 0.33 -54.57 -8.72
CA GLY A 32 1.06 -55.71 -9.27
C GLY A 32 2.59 -55.73 -9.26
N ALA A 33 3.30 -54.75 -8.70
CA ALA A 33 4.76 -54.70 -8.86
C ALA A 33 5.59 -54.34 -7.61
N ILE A 34 5.00 -53.84 -6.52
CA ILE A 34 5.72 -53.55 -5.28
C ILE A 34 5.43 -54.66 -4.26
N VAL A 35 6.48 -55.36 -3.83
CA VAL A 35 6.41 -56.22 -2.64
C VAL A 35 6.09 -55.28 -1.47
N GLN A 36 4.95 -55.45 -0.80
CA GLN A 36 4.63 -54.72 0.43
C GLN A 36 5.66 -55.13 1.51
N ASP A 37 6.72 -54.34 1.63
CA ASP A 37 7.75 -54.45 2.65
C ASP A 37 7.89 -53.12 3.40
N GLU A 38 8.74 -53.09 4.42
CA GLU A 38 9.02 -51.91 5.23
C GLU A 38 9.53 -50.70 4.39
N SER A 39 10.20 -50.97 3.27
CA SER A 39 10.69 -49.95 2.34
C SER A 39 9.54 -49.22 1.64
N ALA A 40 8.46 -49.92 1.29
CA ALA A 40 7.27 -49.34 0.67
C ALA A 40 6.52 -48.39 1.65
N ASP A 41 6.44 -48.76 2.93
CA ASP A 41 5.82 -47.94 3.97
C ASP A 41 6.65 -46.68 4.29
N LEU A 42 7.97 -46.81 4.34
CA LEU A 42 8.89 -45.67 4.50
C LEU A 42 8.79 -44.68 3.32
N LEU A 43 8.67 -45.21 2.09
CA LEU A 43 8.44 -44.40 0.89
C LEU A 43 7.09 -43.67 0.94
N ASP A 44 6.00 -44.34 1.33
CA ASP A 44 4.69 -43.69 1.52
C ASP A 44 4.78 -42.55 2.55
N GLY A 45 5.43 -42.80 3.68
CA GLY A 45 5.63 -41.81 4.73
C GLY A 45 6.42 -40.59 4.26
N ALA A 46 7.50 -40.79 3.49
CA ALA A 46 8.28 -39.71 2.90
C ALA A 46 7.46 -38.87 1.90
N PHE A 47 6.64 -39.51 1.06
CA PHE A 47 5.77 -38.81 0.12
C PHE A 47 4.68 -38.00 0.82
N ARG A 48 4.05 -38.55 1.87
CA ARG A 48 3.06 -37.82 2.67
C ARG A 48 3.66 -36.60 3.36
N ALA A 49 4.85 -36.73 3.95
CA ALA A 49 5.56 -35.62 4.59
C ALA A 49 5.93 -34.53 3.57
N MET A 50 6.37 -34.93 2.37
CA MET A 50 6.65 -34.01 1.27
C MET A 50 5.39 -33.24 0.83
N PHE A 51 4.24 -33.90 0.75
CA PHE A 51 2.97 -33.27 0.39
C PHE A 51 2.53 -32.24 1.45
N GLN A 52 2.51 -32.61 2.72
CA GLN A 52 2.16 -31.71 3.82
C GLN A 52 3.05 -30.46 3.86
N THR A 53 4.35 -30.64 3.58
CA THR A 53 5.30 -29.53 3.53
C THR A 53 5.03 -28.62 2.32
N THR A 54 4.61 -29.19 1.19
CA THR A 54 4.33 -28.44 -0.04
C THR A 54 3.01 -27.65 0.07
N GLU A 55 1.95 -28.24 0.63
CA GLU A 55 0.71 -27.50 0.95
C GLU A 55 0.98 -26.35 1.92
N GLY A 56 1.71 -26.61 3.02
CA GLY A 56 2.07 -25.57 3.98
C GLY A 56 2.90 -24.44 3.36
N LEU A 57 3.76 -24.75 2.38
CA LEU A 57 4.50 -23.74 1.63
C LEU A 57 3.57 -22.92 0.71
N SER A 58 2.62 -23.57 0.03
CA SER A 58 1.62 -22.92 -0.83
C SER A 58 0.78 -21.93 -0.02
N GLU A 59 0.25 -22.37 1.12
CA GLU A 59 -0.52 -21.53 2.07
C GLU A 59 0.31 -20.37 2.62
N ALA A 60 1.56 -20.62 3.02
CA ALA A 60 2.44 -19.57 3.54
C ALA A 60 2.71 -18.49 2.49
N VAL A 61 2.93 -18.89 1.23
CA VAL A 61 3.14 -17.96 0.12
C VAL A 61 1.86 -17.20 -0.25
N GLU A 62 0.69 -17.84 -0.21
CA GLU A 62 -0.61 -17.18 -0.34
C GLU A 62 -0.81 -16.12 0.76
N GLY A 63 -0.50 -16.47 2.00
CA GLY A 63 -0.57 -15.55 3.15
C GLY A 63 0.37 -14.36 2.99
N LEU A 64 1.61 -14.58 2.57
CA LEU A 64 2.59 -13.52 2.28
C LEU A 64 2.12 -12.60 1.15
N ASN A 65 1.60 -13.16 0.06
CA ASN A 65 1.07 -12.37 -1.06
C ASN A 65 -0.14 -11.52 -0.60
N GLY A 66 -1.04 -12.10 0.20
CA GLY A 66 -2.16 -11.38 0.81
C GLY A 66 -1.71 -10.25 1.73
N PHE A 67 -0.70 -10.49 2.56
CA PHE A 67 -0.11 -9.48 3.42
C PHE A 67 0.50 -8.31 2.62
N LEU A 68 1.33 -8.61 1.62
CA LEU A 68 1.97 -7.60 0.78
C LEU A 68 0.96 -6.73 0.02
N ASN A 69 -0.15 -7.31 -0.46
CA ASN A 69 -1.22 -6.56 -1.09
C ASN A 69 -1.92 -5.60 -0.10
N LYS A 70 -2.19 -6.05 1.13
CA LYS A 70 -2.76 -5.17 2.18
C LYS A 70 -1.83 -4.02 2.52
N VAL A 71 -0.52 -4.26 2.58
CA VAL A 71 0.50 -3.22 2.79
C VAL A 71 0.49 -2.21 1.64
N ALA A 72 0.45 -2.68 0.39
CA ALA A 72 0.38 -1.81 -0.79
C ALA A 72 -0.87 -0.92 -0.76
N ASP A 73 -2.05 -1.50 -0.47
CA ASP A 73 -3.31 -0.74 -0.36
C ASP A 73 -3.26 0.30 0.77
N ALA A 74 -2.59 -0.01 1.88
CA ALA A 74 -2.40 0.93 2.99
C ALA A 74 -1.52 2.12 2.57
N PHE A 75 -0.42 1.87 1.84
CA PHE A 75 0.42 2.93 1.29
C PHE A 75 -0.35 3.81 0.29
N GLU A 76 -1.11 3.22 -0.64
CA GLU A 76 -1.92 3.98 -1.59
C GLU A 76 -2.96 4.88 -0.89
N LYS A 77 -3.61 4.38 0.16
CA LYS A 77 -4.52 5.19 0.98
C LYS A 77 -3.82 6.34 1.69
N ARG A 78 -2.63 6.09 2.27
CA ARG A 78 -1.84 7.15 2.93
C ARG A 78 -1.35 8.19 1.94
N ASP A 79 -0.93 7.77 0.75
CA ASP A 79 -0.51 8.67 -0.32
C ASP A 79 -1.66 9.57 -0.79
N ALA A 80 -2.85 9.00 -1.00
CA ALA A 80 -4.06 9.76 -1.32
C ALA A 80 -4.44 10.76 -0.20
N GLN A 81 -4.30 10.37 1.07
CA GLN A 81 -4.51 11.27 2.21
C GLN A 81 -3.50 12.41 2.22
N LEU A 82 -2.22 12.13 2.01
CA LEU A 82 -1.16 13.15 1.94
C LEU A 82 -1.43 14.12 0.79
N LYS A 83 -1.77 13.62 -0.39
CA LYS A 83 -2.16 14.45 -1.54
C LYS A 83 -3.33 15.37 -1.18
N SER A 84 -4.40 14.81 -0.60
CA SER A 84 -5.55 15.61 -0.17
C SER A 84 -5.17 16.67 0.86
N MET A 85 -4.29 16.36 1.81
CA MET A 85 -3.82 17.33 2.80
C MET A 85 -3.01 18.46 2.17
N ILE A 86 -2.16 18.15 1.19
CA ILE A 86 -1.38 19.14 0.44
C ILE A 86 -2.33 20.04 -0.37
N ASP A 87 -3.22 19.45 -1.16
CA ASP A 87 -4.18 20.18 -2.00
C ASP A 87 -5.15 21.05 -1.17
N SER A 88 -5.51 20.61 0.05
CA SER A 88 -6.48 21.31 0.90
C SER A 88 -5.84 22.37 1.83
N ASN A 89 -4.56 22.24 2.18
CA ASN A 89 -3.89 23.14 3.12
C ASN A 89 -2.90 24.12 2.49
N LEU A 90 -2.54 23.94 1.22
CA LEU A 90 -1.77 24.95 0.49
C LEU A 90 -2.70 26.11 0.11
N LYS A 91 -2.83 27.08 1.01
CA LYS A 91 -3.32 28.41 0.63
C LYS A 91 -2.19 29.12 -0.09
N GLU A 92 -2.39 29.42 -1.36
CA GLU A 92 -1.47 30.25 -2.13
C GLU A 92 -1.33 31.62 -1.45
N VAL A 93 -0.17 31.88 -0.85
CA VAL A 93 0.18 33.21 -0.37
C VAL A 93 0.65 34.00 -1.59
N PRO A 94 0.01 35.13 -1.93
CA PRO A 94 0.39 35.87 -3.13
C PRO A 94 1.85 36.34 -3.02
N VAL A 95 2.68 35.85 -3.94
CA VAL A 95 4.02 36.38 -4.24
C VAL A 95 3.85 37.60 -5.15
N GLY A 96 3.42 38.70 -4.54
CA GLY A 96 2.99 39.91 -5.25
C GLY A 96 3.45 41.22 -4.63
N THR A 97 2.88 42.32 -5.14
CA THR A 97 3.08 43.68 -4.61
C THR A 97 2.64 43.77 -3.15
N ARG A 98 3.07 44.82 -2.45
CA ARG A 98 2.70 45.04 -1.05
C ARG A 98 1.18 45.12 -0.85
N GLU A 99 0.47 45.76 -1.79
CA GLU A 99 -1.00 45.82 -1.81
C GLU A 99 -1.63 44.42 -1.90
N GLN A 100 -1.14 43.56 -2.79
CA GLN A 100 -1.63 42.18 -2.94
C GLN A 100 -1.43 41.35 -1.66
N LYS A 101 -0.33 41.57 -0.94
CA LYS A 101 -0.08 40.92 0.36
C LYS A 101 -1.00 41.45 1.45
N ASN A 102 -1.28 42.75 1.45
CA ASN A 102 -2.18 43.39 2.42
C ASN A 102 -3.64 42.91 2.23
N ASP A 103 -4.11 42.86 0.99
CA ASP A 103 -5.44 42.34 0.67
C ASP A 103 -5.60 40.86 1.05
N TYR A 104 -4.56 40.05 0.84
CA TYR A 104 -4.54 38.67 1.31
C TYR A 104 -4.57 38.56 2.83
N TYR A 105 -3.77 39.36 3.54
CA TYR A 105 -3.79 39.38 5.01
C TYR A 105 -5.17 39.73 5.57
N ILE A 106 -5.85 40.69 4.94
CA ILE A 106 -7.22 41.09 5.29
C ILE A 106 -8.20 39.95 4.98
N SER A 107 -8.10 39.30 3.82
CA SER A 107 -9.04 38.25 3.40
C SER A 107 -9.00 36.99 4.27
N GLN A 108 -7.89 36.75 4.99
CA GLN A 108 -7.76 35.64 5.94
C GLN A 108 -8.58 35.79 7.24
N GLY A 109 -9.27 36.91 7.47
CA GLY A 109 -10.17 37.05 8.62
C GLY A 109 -11.41 36.15 8.50
N LYS A 110 -11.75 35.45 9.58
CA LYS A 110 -12.85 34.45 9.59
C LYS A 110 -14.23 35.08 9.47
N ASP A 111 -14.39 36.31 9.95
CA ASP A 111 -15.65 37.05 9.93
C ASP A 111 -15.45 38.53 9.54
N SER A 112 -16.55 39.28 9.40
CA SER A 112 -16.51 40.70 9.03
C SER A 112 -15.78 41.57 10.05
N LYS A 113 -15.86 41.25 11.34
CA LYS A 113 -15.21 42.02 12.42
C LYS A 113 -13.70 41.82 12.42
N GLU A 114 -13.25 40.59 12.24
CA GLU A 114 -11.84 40.25 12.15
C GLU A 114 -11.21 40.86 10.90
N ARG A 115 -11.90 40.82 9.75
CA ARG A 115 -11.45 41.48 8.52
C ARG A 115 -11.34 42.99 8.68
N TYR A 116 -12.28 43.62 9.37
CA TYR A 116 -12.22 45.05 9.69
C TYR A 116 -11.02 45.40 10.58
N ASN A 117 -10.76 44.63 11.63
CA ASN A 117 -9.61 44.84 12.52
C ASN A 117 -8.28 44.66 11.79
N ARG A 118 -8.18 43.67 10.88
CA ARG A 118 -6.99 43.45 10.04
C ARG A 118 -6.76 44.62 9.08
N ARG A 119 -7.82 45.16 8.48
CA ARG A 119 -7.74 46.34 7.61
C ARG A 119 -7.23 47.57 8.36
N LYS A 120 -7.75 47.83 9.58
CA LYS A 120 -7.23 48.87 10.48
C LYS A 120 -5.72 48.75 10.74
N MET A 121 -5.21 47.53 10.94
CA MET A 121 -3.77 47.30 11.16
C MET A 121 -2.93 47.59 9.92
N VAL A 122 -3.43 47.23 8.73
CA VAL A 122 -2.80 47.59 7.46
C VAL A 122 -2.76 49.11 7.29
N ASP A 123 -3.88 49.80 7.52
CA ASP A 123 -3.96 51.26 7.38
C ASP A 123 -2.97 51.98 8.31
N ILE A 124 -2.82 51.51 9.55
CA ILE A 124 -1.84 52.03 10.51
C ILE A 124 -0.41 51.73 10.06
N ALA A 125 -0.15 50.53 9.53
CA ALA A 125 1.18 50.18 9.05
C ALA A 125 1.56 50.99 7.81
N GLU A 126 0.62 51.26 6.90
CA GLU A 126 0.85 52.08 5.70
C GLU A 126 1.01 53.56 6.02
N SER A 127 0.31 54.08 7.03
CA SER A 127 0.45 55.49 7.43
C SER A 127 1.84 55.84 7.94
N GLN A 128 2.61 54.86 8.44
CA GLN A 128 4.02 55.03 8.82
C GLN A 128 4.96 55.27 7.63
N TYR A 129 4.51 54.98 6.41
CA TYR A 129 5.28 55.21 5.18
C TYR A 129 4.82 56.45 4.42
N ASN A 130 3.80 57.18 4.90
CA ASN A 130 3.37 58.45 4.30
C ASN A 130 4.43 59.56 4.42
N ASP A 131 5.38 59.41 5.33
CA ASP A 131 6.48 60.36 5.53
C ASP A 131 7.64 60.15 4.54
N PHE A 132 7.60 59.08 3.73
CA PHE A 132 8.59 58.84 2.68
C PHE A 132 7.99 59.17 1.29
N PRO A 133 8.68 59.95 0.44
CA PRO A 133 8.19 60.25 -0.89
C PRO A 133 8.05 58.96 -1.71
N LYS A 134 6.94 58.86 -2.44
CA LYS A 134 6.61 57.72 -3.31
C LYS A 134 7.46 57.68 -4.57
#